data_AF-A0A6A3HE21-F1
#
_entry.id   AF-A0A6A3HE21-F1
#
_cell.length_a   1.000
_cell.length_b   1.000
_cell.length_c   1.000
_cell.angle_alpha   90.00
_cell.angle_beta   90.00
_cell.angle_gamma   90.00
#
_symmetry.space_group_name_H-M   'P 1'
#
loop_
_entity.id
_entity.type
_entity.pdbx_description
1 polymer ?
#
loop_
_entity_poly.entity_id
_entity_poly.type
_entity_poly.pdbx_seq_one_letter_code
_entity_poly.pdbx_strand_id
1 'polypeptide(L)'
;MLACSRAAGFDCVRPREEPAGDNKKRIACSRAAELHEEAIRDQAGLDCVRPRVEPTGDQKEDLSAAGPGQNKTRGTGFRTRSERRKRAKLRKSRSGTESLLASWDSLKSSPFYEVLREYRDVLPDDIHAELPQDKGVQHEIDLVPGTKYCVTRQWPLPREQVKAIDDFFESRRKAGQVRESKSPHSAPTFCVKKAQGGWRIVHAYNKLNDATVPAQTPIPRKDVIIDSMALNPIFSALDLRDGFYQILMRESDIPLTAVSTPSGMLWEWLVMPQGLKNAPATFNRCVTHLLRSARDFAPSYFDDVFIHSRAVDGKSEVEMHKEHLRRLFALMRKHKLYANLKKCIFGASEIPVLGCLVGKNGVRPDPGKVRVINE
;
A
#
# COMPACT_ATOMS: atom_id res chain seq x y z
N MET A 1 -6.79 31.09 62.53
CA MET A 1 -7.74 32.14 62.12
C MET A 1 -7.67 32.26 60.60
N LEU A 2 -8.64 31.92 59.76
CA LEU A 2 -9.94 31.24 59.83
C LEU A 2 -9.88 30.18 58.70
N ALA A 3 -10.05 28.88 58.98
CA ALA A 3 -11.33 28.13 58.98
C ALA A 3 -11.94 28.01 57.55
N CYS A 4 -11.86 26.86 56.85
CA CYS A 4 -12.48 25.54 57.09
C CYS A 4 -13.96 25.50 56.67
N SER A 5 -14.31 24.59 55.74
CA SER A 5 -15.56 23.81 55.59
C SER A 5 -15.62 23.22 54.17
N ARG A 6 -15.93 21.96 53.87
CA ARG A 6 -16.33 20.77 54.63
C ARG A 6 -16.15 19.56 53.69
N ALA A 7 -15.76 18.43 54.28
CA ALA A 7 -15.76 17.11 53.67
C ALA A 7 -17.13 16.41 53.83
N ALA A 8 -17.46 15.51 52.91
CA ALA A 8 -18.25 14.26 53.03
C ALA A 8 -18.32 13.67 51.62
N GLY A 9 -18.06 12.40 51.29
CA GLY A 9 -18.11 11.14 52.02
C GLY A 9 -18.71 10.10 51.03
N PHE A 10 -18.38 8.81 51.20
CA PHE A 10 -18.90 7.63 50.47
C PHE A 10 -18.31 7.36 49.07
N ASP A 11 -17.83 6.17 48.69
CA ASP A 11 -17.68 4.88 49.38
C ASP A 11 -16.68 4.02 48.62
N CYS A 12 -15.77 3.37 49.34
CA CYS A 12 -14.92 2.31 48.83
C CYS A 12 -15.75 1.03 48.65
N VAL A 13 -16.18 0.74 47.42
CA VAL A 13 -16.78 -0.56 47.09
C VAL A 13 -15.66 -1.59 46.92
N ARG A 14 -15.50 -2.44 47.93
CA ARG A 14 -14.79 -3.73 47.80
C ARG A 14 -15.52 -4.59 46.77
N PRO A 15 -14.83 -5.31 45.87
CA PRO A 15 -15.48 -6.33 45.05
C PRO A 15 -15.95 -7.47 45.95
N ARG A 16 -17.23 -7.82 45.86
CA ARG A 16 -17.81 -9.05 46.40
C ARG A 16 -17.09 -10.27 45.81
N GLU A 17 -16.65 -11.16 46.68
CA GLU A 17 -16.44 -12.57 46.33
C GLU A 17 -17.80 -13.26 46.16
N GLU A 18 -17.95 -14.04 45.08
CA GLU A 18 -18.74 -15.29 44.94
C GLU A 18 -18.75 -15.74 43.45
N PRO A 19 -19.00 -17.03 43.12
CA PRO A 19 -18.33 -18.25 43.54
C PRO A 19 -17.66 -18.98 42.35
N ALA A 20 -16.98 -20.09 42.65
CA ALA A 20 -16.20 -20.89 41.71
C ALA A 20 -16.98 -21.39 40.48
N GLY A 21 -16.45 -21.12 39.28
CA GLY A 21 -16.97 -21.63 38.01
C GLY A 21 -15.95 -21.55 36.87
N ASP A 22 -15.38 -22.70 36.56
CA ASP A 22 -14.67 -23.09 35.32
C ASP A 22 -13.20 -22.66 35.10
N ASN A 23 -12.30 -23.50 35.62
CA ASN A 23 -10.84 -23.31 35.75
C ASN A 23 -10.03 -23.55 34.46
N LYS A 24 -10.65 -23.55 33.26
CA LYS A 24 -9.95 -23.82 31.97
C LYS A 24 -9.52 -22.58 31.20
N LYS A 25 -10.07 -21.39 31.48
CA LYS A 25 -9.70 -20.15 30.74
C LYS A 25 -8.57 -19.33 31.38
N ARG A 26 -8.28 -19.47 32.68
CA ARG A 26 -7.19 -18.73 33.34
C ARG A 26 -5.81 -19.34 33.09
N ILE A 27 -5.70 -20.65 32.90
CA ILE A 27 -4.43 -21.36 32.65
C ILE A 27 -3.84 -21.01 31.26
N ALA A 28 -4.69 -20.62 30.29
CA ALA A 28 -4.24 -20.19 28.97
C ALA A 28 -3.69 -18.75 28.94
N CYS A 29 -4.12 -17.90 29.89
CA CYS A 29 -3.72 -16.49 29.94
C CYS A 29 -2.41 -16.29 30.71
N SER A 30 -2.14 -17.09 31.75
CA SER A 30 -0.86 -17.07 32.47
C SER A 30 0.31 -17.61 31.64
N ARG A 31 0.09 -18.67 30.84
CA ARG A 31 1.12 -19.21 29.91
C ARG A 31 1.49 -18.23 28.78
N ALA A 32 0.58 -17.36 28.37
CA ALA A 32 0.85 -16.36 27.34
C ALA A 32 1.62 -15.14 27.87
N ALA A 33 1.49 -14.84 29.17
CA ALA A 33 2.24 -13.78 29.83
C ALA A 33 3.69 -14.20 30.14
N GLU A 34 3.92 -15.45 30.58
CA GLU A 34 5.27 -15.98 30.83
C GLU A 34 6.11 -16.09 29.54
N LEU A 35 5.49 -16.44 28.40
CA LEU A 35 6.17 -16.46 27.09
C LEU A 35 6.51 -15.06 26.55
N HIS A 36 5.88 -14.00 27.07
CA HIS A 36 6.17 -12.64 26.67
C HIS A 36 7.32 -12.03 27.49
N GLU A 37 7.51 -12.44 28.76
CA GLU A 37 8.67 -12.00 29.57
C GLU A 37 9.96 -12.74 29.21
N GLU A 38 9.89 -14.02 28.79
CA GLU A 38 11.07 -14.79 28.36
C GLU A 38 11.65 -14.24 27.04
N ALA A 39 10.79 -13.78 26.12
CA ALA A 39 11.20 -13.14 24.87
C ALA A 39 11.77 -11.71 25.05
N ILE A 40 11.48 -11.04 26.18
CA ILE A 40 12.06 -9.72 26.49
C ILE A 40 13.46 -9.88 27.12
N ARG A 41 13.73 -10.98 27.83
CA ARG A 41 15.06 -11.28 28.37
C ARG A 41 16.08 -11.66 27.29
N ASP A 42 15.66 -12.35 26.22
CA ASP A 42 16.55 -12.73 25.11
C ASP A 42 16.94 -11.56 24.17
N GLN A 43 16.24 -10.43 24.25
CA GLN A 43 16.59 -9.23 23.48
C GLN A 43 17.62 -8.32 24.20
N ALA A 44 17.88 -8.55 25.49
CA ALA A 44 18.83 -7.78 26.30
C ALA A 44 20.24 -8.41 26.41
N GLY A 45 20.49 -9.56 25.76
CA GLY A 45 21.74 -10.32 25.85
C GLY A 45 22.77 -10.08 24.73
N LEU A 46 22.59 -9.07 23.87
CA LEU A 46 23.49 -8.81 22.73
C LEU A 46 24.14 -7.43 22.73
N ASP A 47 24.27 -6.81 23.90
CA ASP A 47 25.22 -5.73 24.13
C ASP A 47 26.22 -6.19 25.18
N CYS A 48 27.39 -6.67 24.74
CA CYS A 48 28.69 -6.65 25.45
C CYS A 48 29.68 -7.64 24.81
N VAL A 49 30.38 -7.26 23.74
CA VAL A 49 31.77 -7.71 23.52
C VAL A 49 32.53 -6.63 22.73
N ARG A 50 33.36 -5.84 23.43
CA ARG A 50 34.55 -5.21 22.83
C ARG A 50 35.72 -6.21 22.99
N PRO A 51 36.60 -6.34 21.99
CA PRO A 51 38.04 -6.32 22.31
C PRO A 51 38.79 -5.46 21.28
N ARG A 52 39.46 -4.38 21.70
CA ARG A 52 40.83 -4.28 22.27
C ARG A 52 41.79 -3.79 21.18
N VAL A 53 42.26 -2.56 21.37
CA VAL A 53 43.34 -1.89 20.60
C VAL A 53 44.70 -2.37 21.09
N GLU A 54 45.73 -2.36 20.23
CA GLU A 54 47.14 -1.89 20.42
C GLU A 54 48.03 -2.41 19.24
N PRO A 55 49.21 -1.80 18.91
CA PRO A 55 49.39 -1.03 17.66
C PRO A 55 50.65 -1.43 16.84
N THR A 56 51.14 -0.51 15.97
CA THR A 56 52.37 -0.46 15.12
C THR A 56 52.11 -0.70 13.62
N GLY A 57 52.69 0.03 12.65
CA GLY A 57 53.65 1.13 12.61
C GLY A 57 53.79 1.62 11.14
N ASP A 58 54.41 2.79 10.95
CA ASP A 58 54.66 3.46 9.66
C ASP A 58 55.53 2.65 8.67
N GLN A 59 55.26 2.78 7.35
CA GLN A 59 56.21 3.27 6.32
C GLN A 59 55.74 3.04 4.84
N LYS A 60 55.77 4.16 4.09
CA LYS A 60 56.15 4.44 2.67
C LYS A 60 56.08 3.43 1.49
N GLU A 61 55.67 4.04 0.36
CA GLU A 61 56.20 3.96 -1.04
C GLU A 61 55.67 2.93 -2.07
N ASP A 62 55.13 3.52 -3.16
CA ASP A 62 55.33 3.29 -4.61
C ASP A 62 54.80 2.08 -5.43
N LEU A 63 54.12 2.49 -6.52
CA LEU A 63 54.16 2.03 -7.93
C LEU A 63 53.64 0.64 -8.39
N SER A 64 52.64 0.74 -9.29
CA SER A 64 52.57 0.11 -10.64
C SER A 64 51.94 -1.28 -10.89
N ALA A 65 51.24 -1.31 -12.05
CA ALA A 65 51.04 -2.39 -13.03
C ALA A 65 49.99 -3.52 -12.82
N ALA A 66 49.09 -3.58 -13.82
CA ALA A 66 48.45 -4.71 -14.53
C ALA A 66 48.12 -6.06 -13.82
N GLY A 67 46.90 -6.57 -14.09
CA GLY A 67 46.39 -7.91 -13.68
C GLY A 67 47.12 -9.11 -14.33
N PRO A 68 46.63 -10.38 -14.27
CA PRO A 68 45.24 -10.86 -14.11
C PRO A 68 45.06 -12.05 -13.12
N GLY A 69 43.83 -12.54 -12.89
CA GLY A 69 43.59 -13.94 -12.46
C GLY A 69 42.70 -14.18 -11.22
N GLN A 70 41.48 -14.67 -11.48
CA GLN A 70 40.63 -15.63 -10.74
C GLN A 70 40.97 -15.97 -9.26
N ASN A 71 40.05 -15.76 -8.31
CA ASN A 71 39.11 -16.78 -7.75
C ASN A 71 38.35 -16.28 -6.50
N LYS A 72 37.12 -16.80 -6.37
CA LYS A 72 36.25 -16.98 -5.19
C LYS A 72 36.68 -16.42 -3.82
N THR A 73 35.79 -15.63 -3.21
CA THR A 73 35.32 -15.87 -1.83
C THR A 73 33.93 -15.28 -1.55
N ARG A 74 33.18 -16.06 -0.78
CA ARG A 74 31.86 -15.78 -0.22
C ARG A 74 31.90 -14.60 0.76
N GLY A 75 30.80 -13.86 0.84
CA GLY A 75 30.56 -12.90 1.92
C GLY A 75 29.19 -12.21 1.85
N THR A 76 28.15 -13.00 2.13
CA THR A 76 27.09 -12.65 3.11
C THR A 76 26.65 -11.18 3.22
N GLY A 77 25.47 -10.89 2.66
CA GLY A 77 24.63 -9.74 3.00
C GLY A 77 23.18 -10.20 3.09
N PHE A 78 22.85 -10.90 4.17
CA PHE A 78 21.51 -11.33 4.54
C PHE A 78 20.62 -10.08 4.73
N ARG A 79 19.94 -9.62 3.68
CA ARG A 79 18.73 -8.81 3.82
C ARG A 79 17.55 -9.75 3.72
N THR A 80 16.77 -9.80 4.80
CA THR A 80 15.74 -10.79 5.08
C THR A 80 14.78 -10.98 3.91
N ARG A 81 14.78 -12.21 3.38
CA ARG A 81 13.81 -12.80 2.44
C ARG A 81 12.33 -12.61 2.87
N SER A 82 12.08 -12.14 4.10
CA SER A 82 10.77 -11.96 4.71
C SER A 82 9.97 -10.77 4.14
N GLU A 83 10.61 -9.67 3.74
CA GLU A 83 9.87 -8.48 3.25
C GLU A 83 9.40 -8.62 1.79
N ARG A 84 10.25 -9.19 0.92
CA ARG A 84 9.85 -9.55 -0.45
C ARG A 84 8.75 -10.62 -0.47
N ARG A 85 8.78 -11.57 0.49
CA ARG A 85 7.69 -12.53 0.70
C ARG A 85 6.40 -11.85 1.16
N LYS A 86 6.43 -10.80 1.99
CA LYS A 86 5.22 -10.05 2.38
C LYS A 86 4.54 -9.35 1.18
N ARG A 87 5.31 -8.68 0.30
CA ARG A 87 4.76 -8.02 -0.91
C ARG A 87 4.25 -9.00 -1.97
N ALA A 88 4.91 -10.14 -2.16
CA ALA A 88 4.46 -11.18 -3.08
C ALA A 88 3.26 -11.98 -2.53
N LYS A 89 3.23 -12.27 -1.21
CA LYS A 89 2.10 -12.96 -0.56
C LYS A 89 0.84 -12.09 -0.48
N LEU A 90 0.96 -10.77 -0.39
CA LEU A 90 -0.21 -9.87 -0.41
C LEU A 90 -0.92 -9.84 -1.78
N ARG A 91 -0.20 -10.14 -2.88
CA ARG A 91 -0.78 -10.23 -4.23
C ARG A 91 -1.23 -11.64 -4.64
N LYS A 92 -0.79 -12.70 -3.94
CA LYS A 92 -1.00 -14.10 -4.37
C LYS A 92 -2.21 -14.79 -3.72
N SER A 93 -2.98 -14.12 -2.86
CA SER A 93 -4.15 -14.72 -2.21
C SER A 93 -5.50 -14.29 -2.79
N ARG A 94 -5.57 -13.83 -4.05
CA ARG A 94 -6.85 -13.62 -4.76
C ARG A 94 -7.29 -14.86 -5.57
N SER A 95 -6.73 -16.05 -5.33
CA SER A 95 -6.95 -17.23 -6.18
C SER A 95 -7.71 -18.38 -5.52
N GLY A 96 -8.55 -18.13 -4.49
CA GLY A 96 -9.21 -19.20 -3.72
C GLY A 96 -10.72 -19.12 -3.58
N THR A 97 -11.33 -18.00 -3.98
CA THR A 97 -12.78 -17.87 -4.15
C THR A 97 -12.97 -17.32 -5.55
N GLU A 98 -13.86 -17.93 -6.34
CA GLU A 98 -14.35 -17.30 -7.56
C GLU A 98 -14.91 -15.92 -7.17
N SER A 99 -14.04 -14.90 -7.26
CA SER A 99 -14.45 -13.53 -7.36
C SER A 99 -15.28 -13.52 -8.63
N LEU A 100 -16.61 -13.58 -8.48
CA LEU A 100 -17.56 -13.26 -9.54
C LEU A 100 -17.09 -11.92 -10.10
N LEU A 101 -16.36 -11.96 -11.21
CA LEU A 101 -15.81 -10.76 -11.84
C LEU A 101 -17.04 -9.94 -12.21
N ALA A 102 -17.26 -8.81 -11.54
CA ALA A 102 -18.44 -8.01 -11.80
C ALA A 102 -18.36 -7.51 -13.26
N SER A 103 -19.22 -8.08 -14.10
CA SER A 103 -19.55 -7.55 -15.42
C SER A 103 -20.84 -6.75 -15.31
N TRP A 104 -21.02 -5.78 -16.20
CA TRP A 104 -22.28 -5.02 -16.26
C TRP A 104 -23.51 -5.94 -16.39
N ASP A 105 -23.38 -7.06 -17.11
CA ASP A 105 -24.45 -8.05 -17.24
C ASP A 105 -24.74 -8.78 -15.94
N SER A 106 -23.70 -9.22 -15.21
CA SER A 106 -23.85 -9.89 -13.92
C SER A 106 -24.47 -8.99 -12.85
N LEU A 107 -24.34 -7.65 -13.01
CA LEU A 107 -24.85 -6.68 -12.06
C LEU A 107 -26.32 -6.34 -12.29
N LYS A 108 -26.95 -6.70 -13.42
CA LYS A 108 -28.35 -6.36 -13.73
C LYS A 108 -29.34 -6.89 -12.69
N SER A 109 -29.05 -8.03 -12.06
CA SER A 109 -29.87 -8.61 -10.99
C SER A 109 -29.57 -8.03 -9.62
N SER A 110 -28.52 -7.23 -9.48
CA SER A 110 -28.13 -6.62 -8.22
C SER A 110 -29.11 -5.51 -7.84
N PRO A 111 -29.55 -5.42 -6.57
CA PRO A 111 -30.36 -4.29 -6.11
C PRO A 111 -29.61 -2.96 -6.23
N PHE A 112 -28.29 -2.97 -6.43
CA PHE A 112 -27.44 -1.78 -6.58
C PHE A 112 -27.23 -1.33 -8.03
N TYR A 113 -27.73 -2.07 -9.03
CA TYR A 113 -27.49 -1.83 -10.45
C TYR A 113 -27.75 -0.39 -10.89
N GLU A 114 -28.88 0.19 -10.49
CA GLU A 114 -29.26 1.55 -10.89
C GLU A 114 -28.25 2.59 -10.42
N VAL A 115 -27.75 2.47 -9.18
CA VAL A 115 -26.70 3.36 -8.64
C VAL A 115 -25.39 3.14 -9.39
N LEU A 116 -25.02 1.89 -9.66
CA LEU A 116 -23.79 1.58 -10.38
C LEU A 116 -23.82 2.14 -11.81
N ARG A 117 -24.98 2.07 -12.48
CA ARG A 117 -25.20 2.61 -13.81
C ARG A 117 -25.18 4.13 -13.83
N GLU A 118 -25.75 4.78 -12.82
CA GLU A 118 -25.71 6.24 -12.61
C GLU A 118 -24.27 6.77 -12.54
N TYR A 119 -23.35 5.97 -11.99
CA TYR A 119 -21.92 6.29 -11.85
C TYR A 119 -21.01 5.46 -12.76
N ARG A 120 -21.48 5.10 -13.97
CA ARG A 120 -20.68 4.32 -14.94
C ARG A 120 -19.35 5.00 -15.29
N ASP A 121 -19.27 6.32 -15.22
CA ASP A 121 -18.07 7.13 -15.45
C ASP A 121 -16.98 6.94 -14.39
N VAL A 122 -17.32 6.56 -13.14
CA VAL A 122 -16.32 6.25 -12.09
C VAL A 122 -15.87 4.78 -12.13
N LEU A 123 -16.53 3.97 -12.95
CA LEU A 123 -16.25 2.55 -13.19
C LEU A 123 -15.90 2.29 -14.68
N PRO A 124 -14.96 3.04 -15.28
CA PRO A 124 -14.70 2.95 -16.71
C PRO A 124 -13.97 1.65 -17.08
N ASP A 125 -14.14 1.20 -18.32
CA ASP A 125 -13.42 0.06 -18.87
C ASP A 125 -11.94 0.38 -19.12
N ASP A 126 -11.63 1.63 -19.50
CA ASP A 126 -10.28 2.18 -19.62
C ASP A 126 -10.25 3.64 -19.15
N ILE A 127 -9.11 4.10 -18.63
CA ILE A 127 -8.94 5.48 -18.18
C ILE A 127 -8.07 6.18 -19.22
N HIS A 128 -8.62 7.18 -19.90
CA HIS A 128 -7.85 7.99 -20.82
C HIS A 128 -6.69 8.64 -20.06
N ALA A 129 -5.48 8.47 -20.60
CA ALA A 129 -4.31 9.12 -20.06
C ALA A 129 -4.44 10.63 -20.33
N GLU A 130 -4.66 11.39 -19.27
CA GLU A 130 -4.64 12.85 -19.25
C GLU A 130 -3.78 13.31 -18.07
N LEU A 131 -3.23 14.52 -18.14
CA LEU A 131 -2.59 15.14 -17.00
C LEU A 131 -3.67 15.42 -15.93
N PRO A 132 -3.54 14.85 -14.71
CA PRO A 132 -4.54 15.04 -13.67
C PRO A 132 -4.54 16.48 -13.16
N GLN A 133 -5.69 16.91 -12.65
CA GLN A 133 -5.79 18.17 -11.91
C GLN A 133 -5.09 18.04 -10.56
N ASP A 134 -4.61 19.15 -10.02
CA ASP A 134 -4.10 19.18 -8.65
C ASP A 134 -5.23 18.90 -7.65
N LYS A 135 -5.01 17.90 -6.80
CA LYS A 135 -5.96 17.45 -5.77
C LYS A 135 -5.53 17.91 -4.37
N GLY A 136 -4.54 18.82 -4.27
CA GLY A 136 -3.95 19.29 -3.02
C GLY A 136 -2.90 18.33 -2.43
N VAL A 137 -2.65 17.19 -3.07
CA VAL A 137 -1.62 16.23 -2.68
C VAL A 137 -0.76 15.91 -3.90
N GLN A 138 0.52 16.26 -3.81
CA GLN A 138 1.53 15.94 -4.80
C GLN A 138 2.48 14.85 -4.26
N HIS A 139 3.21 14.19 -5.17
CA HIS A 139 4.28 13.27 -4.82
C HIS A 139 5.60 14.01 -4.68
N GLU A 140 6.29 13.70 -3.59
CA GLU A 140 7.50 14.37 -3.14
C GLU A 140 8.59 13.33 -2.95
N ILE A 141 9.81 13.69 -3.36
CA ILE A 141 11.01 12.86 -3.28
C ILE A 141 12.05 13.65 -2.48
N ASP A 142 12.04 13.47 -1.17
CA ASP A 142 13.06 14.06 -0.31
C ASP A 142 14.30 13.17 -0.31
N LEU A 143 15.42 13.72 -0.75
CA LEU A 143 16.70 13.01 -0.80
C LEU A 143 17.48 13.21 0.50
N VAL A 144 18.29 12.21 0.86
CA VAL A 144 19.26 12.36 1.96
C VAL A 144 20.20 13.53 1.65
N PRO A 145 20.48 14.45 2.59
CA PRO A 145 21.39 15.57 2.35
C PRO A 145 22.74 15.13 1.78
N GLY A 146 23.24 15.86 0.79
CA GLY A 146 24.50 15.53 0.09
C GLY A 146 24.39 14.42 -0.97
N THR A 147 23.18 13.95 -1.29
CA THR A 147 22.95 12.99 -2.37
C THR A 147 23.44 13.53 -3.71
N LYS A 148 24.31 12.78 -4.38
CA LYS A 148 24.73 13.02 -5.78
C LYS A 148 23.67 12.51 -6.76
N TYR A 149 23.87 12.80 -8.05
CA TYR A 149 22.98 12.33 -9.11
C TYR A 149 22.78 10.80 -9.10
N CYS A 150 21.52 10.38 -9.14
CA CYS A 150 21.14 8.97 -9.17
C CYS A 150 21.08 8.49 -10.62
N VAL A 151 22.18 7.90 -11.10
CA VAL A 151 22.31 7.44 -12.50
C VAL A 151 22.53 5.93 -12.57
N THR A 152 21.69 5.26 -13.35
CA THR A 152 21.87 3.87 -13.76
C THR A 152 21.73 3.78 -15.28
N ARG A 153 22.70 3.13 -15.93
CA ARG A 153 22.75 3.03 -17.39
C ARG A 153 21.61 2.14 -17.92
N GLN A 154 21.01 2.54 -19.03
CA GLN A 154 20.08 1.71 -19.79
C GLN A 154 20.77 0.45 -20.33
N TRP A 155 20.16 -0.71 -20.07
CA TRP A 155 20.57 -1.97 -20.68
C TRP A 155 19.92 -2.14 -22.05
N PRO A 156 20.59 -2.82 -22.99
CA PRO A 156 19.99 -3.19 -24.26
C PRO A 156 18.82 -4.15 -24.02
N LEU A 157 17.73 -4.00 -24.79
CA LEU A 157 16.56 -4.85 -24.74
C LEU A 157 16.20 -5.37 -26.15
N PRO A 158 15.50 -6.51 -26.26
CA PRO A 158 15.00 -7.02 -27.54
C PRO A 158 14.09 -6.01 -28.26
N ARG A 159 14.12 -5.99 -29.60
CA ARG A 159 13.37 -5.00 -30.43
C ARG A 159 11.89 -4.88 -30.07
N GLU A 160 11.23 -6.00 -29.77
CA GLU A 160 9.82 -6.02 -29.36
C GLU A 160 9.58 -5.24 -28.06
N GLN A 161 10.49 -5.37 -27.08
CA GLN A 161 10.41 -4.62 -25.82
C GLN A 161 10.71 -3.14 -26.02
N VAL A 162 11.69 -2.82 -26.88
CA VAL A 162 12.01 -1.42 -27.23
C VAL A 162 10.78 -0.74 -27.82
N LYS A 163 10.16 -1.35 -28.83
CA LYS A 163 8.94 -0.82 -29.45
C LYS A 163 7.82 -0.62 -28.42
N ALA A 164 7.59 -1.59 -27.53
CA ALA A 164 6.56 -1.47 -26.50
C ALA A 164 6.82 -0.34 -25.50
N ILE A 165 8.09 -0.06 -25.18
CA ILE A 165 8.50 1.05 -24.31
C ILE A 165 8.31 2.39 -25.03
N ASP A 166 8.73 2.48 -26.29
CA ASP A 166 8.60 3.71 -27.09
C ASP A 166 7.12 4.07 -27.32
N ASP A 167 6.30 3.09 -27.72
CA ASP A 167 4.85 3.25 -27.88
C ASP A 167 4.18 3.74 -26.58
N PHE A 168 4.66 3.22 -25.42
CA PHE A 168 4.16 3.65 -24.11
C PHE A 168 4.53 5.09 -23.78
N PHE A 169 5.79 5.50 -23.96
CA PHE A 169 6.20 6.88 -23.68
C PHE A 169 5.55 7.87 -24.63
N GLU A 170 5.38 7.52 -25.91
CA GLU A 170 4.70 8.39 -26.88
C GLU A 170 3.23 8.59 -26.52
N SER A 171 2.54 7.54 -26.06
CA SER A 171 1.18 7.65 -25.53
C SER A 171 1.12 8.58 -24.30
N ARG A 172 2.08 8.44 -23.36
CA ARG A 172 2.15 9.28 -22.15
C ARG A 172 2.53 10.73 -22.47
N ARG A 173 3.34 10.96 -23.50
CA ARG A 173 3.71 12.28 -24.00
C ARG A 173 2.49 13.00 -24.57
N LYS A 174 1.71 12.31 -25.42
CA LYS A 174 0.45 12.84 -25.95
C LYS A 174 -0.57 13.16 -24.85
N ALA A 175 -0.56 12.37 -23.79
CA ALA A 175 -1.37 12.60 -22.58
C ALA A 175 -0.89 13.76 -21.70
N GLY A 176 0.29 14.35 -21.99
CA GLY A 176 0.90 15.38 -21.17
C GLY A 176 1.44 14.88 -19.82
N GLN A 177 1.67 13.58 -19.66
CA GLN A 177 2.12 12.98 -18.39
C GLN A 177 3.64 12.85 -18.28
N VAL A 178 4.34 12.91 -19.41
CA VAL A 178 5.80 12.91 -19.51
C VAL A 178 6.27 13.97 -20.51
N ARG A 179 7.50 14.44 -20.34
CA ARG A 179 8.21 15.29 -21.31
C ARG A 179 9.67 14.88 -21.43
N GLU A 180 10.33 15.31 -22.49
CA GLU A 180 11.77 15.10 -22.65
C GLU A 180 12.51 15.79 -21.50
N SER A 181 13.51 15.11 -20.96
CA SER A 181 14.28 15.58 -19.82
C SER A 181 15.70 15.96 -20.21
N LYS A 182 16.25 16.94 -19.48
CA LYS A 182 17.69 17.26 -19.45
C LYS A 182 18.30 16.97 -18.08
N SER A 183 17.60 16.16 -17.28
CA SER A 183 17.99 15.86 -15.92
C SER A 183 19.34 15.15 -15.87
N PRO A 184 20.17 15.45 -14.85
CA PRO A 184 21.37 14.67 -14.57
C PRO A 184 21.06 13.30 -13.94
N HIS A 185 19.80 13.03 -13.56
CA HIS A 185 19.34 11.73 -13.06
C HIS A 185 18.91 10.82 -14.21
N SER A 186 19.02 9.51 -14.03
CA SER A 186 18.52 8.55 -15.00
C SER A 186 18.29 7.18 -14.37
N ALA A 187 17.06 6.68 -14.48
CA ALA A 187 16.71 5.31 -14.17
C ALA A 187 16.33 4.53 -15.44
N PRO A 188 16.85 3.31 -15.65
CA PRO A 188 16.56 2.58 -16.86
C PRO A 188 15.15 2.00 -16.85
N THR A 189 14.53 1.97 -18.02
CA THR A 189 13.21 1.39 -18.23
C THR A 189 13.32 0.03 -18.90
N PHE A 190 12.50 -0.91 -18.44
CA PHE A 190 12.33 -2.23 -19.04
C PHE A 190 10.87 -2.66 -18.96
N CYS A 191 10.52 -3.79 -19.58
CA CYS A 191 9.17 -4.31 -19.49
C CYS A 191 9.11 -5.82 -19.23
N VAL A 192 8.01 -6.26 -18.62
CA VAL A 192 7.75 -7.66 -18.29
C VAL A 192 6.40 -8.08 -18.86
N LYS A 193 6.28 -9.33 -19.32
CA LYS A 193 5.00 -9.84 -19.84
C LYS A 193 3.96 -9.94 -18.71
N LYS A 194 2.75 -9.46 -18.96
CA LYS A 194 1.60 -9.71 -18.08
C LYS A 194 1.04 -11.11 -18.35
N ALA A 195 0.43 -11.72 -17.33
CA ALA A 195 -0.20 -13.04 -17.46
C ALA A 195 -1.35 -13.06 -18.49
N GLN A 196 -2.07 -11.95 -18.63
CA GLN A 196 -3.18 -11.77 -19.57
C GLN A 196 -2.73 -11.23 -20.94
N GLY A 197 -1.43 -11.27 -21.25
CA GLY A 197 -0.87 -10.67 -22.45
C GLY A 197 -0.53 -9.17 -22.29
N GLY A 198 0.31 -8.68 -23.20
CA GLY A 198 0.83 -7.31 -23.19
C GLY A 198 1.99 -7.09 -22.22
N TRP A 199 2.48 -5.84 -22.19
CA TRP A 199 3.68 -5.42 -21.46
C TRP A 199 3.33 -4.63 -20.20
N ARG A 200 4.09 -4.84 -19.12
CA ARG A 200 4.15 -3.95 -17.97
C ARG A 200 5.48 -3.21 -18.00
N ILE A 201 5.43 -1.91 -18.20
CA ILE A 201 6.60 -1.03 -18.14
C ILE A 201 7.02 -0.85 -16.68
N VAL A 202 8.33 -0.90 -16.43
CA VAL A 202 8.95 -0.82 -15.11
C VAL A 202 10.17 0.07 -15.18
N HIS A 203 10.27 1.00 -14.22
CA HIS A 203 11.41 1.89 -14.05
C HIS A 203 12.26 1.40 -12.88
N ALA A 204 13.56 1.22 -13.11
CA ALA A 204 14.47 0.70 -12.09
C ALA A 204 15.02 1.83 -11.19
N TYR A 205 14.15 2.46 -10.40
CA TYR A 205 14.50 3.54 -9.46
C TYR A 205 15.32 3.08 -8.23
N ASN A 206 16.06 1.96 -8.28
CA ASN A 206 16.74 1.40 -7.11
C ASN A 206 17.68 2.44 -6.45
N LYS A 207 18.56 3.08 -7.23
CA LYS A 207 19.48 4.10 -6.70
C LYS A 207 18.76 5.32 -6.13
N LEU A 208 17.71 5.78 -6.81
CA LEU A 208 16.91 6.90 -6.35
C LEU A 208 16.22 6.55 -5.02
N ASN A 209 15.57 5.39 -4.97
CA ASN A 209 14.87 4.89 -3.79
C ASN A 209 15.80 4.64 -2.59
N ASP A 210 17.04 4.22 -2.83
CA ASP A 210 18.04 4.08 -1.77
C ASP A 210 18.43 5.43 -1.17
N ALA A 211 18.46 6.49 -2.00
CA ALA A 211 18.75 7.86 -1.57
C ALA A 211 17.53 8.65 -1.07
N THR A 212 16.30 8.18 -1.32
CA THR A 212 15.07 8.83 -0.84
C THR A 212 14.84 8.54 0.65
N VAL A 213 14.55 9.59 1.42
CA VAL A 213 14.12 9.50 2.81
C VAL A 213 12.77 8.77 2.88
N PRO A 214 12.63 7.69 3.68
CA PRO A 214 11.35 6.97 3.80
C PRO A 214 10.25 7.87 4.38
N ALA A 215 9.10 7.91 3.72
CA ALA A 215 7.94 8.62 4.23
C ALA A 215 7.39 7.95 5.51
N GLN A 216 7.18 8.75 6.55
CA GLN A 216 6.55 8.32 7.80
C GLN A 216 5.05 8.63 7.76
N THR A 217 4.31 7.99 6.84
CA THR A 217 2.86 8.15 6.79
C THR A 217 2.21 7.20 7.80
N PRO A 218 1.39 7.69 8.75
CA PRO A 218 0.68 6.82 9.68
C PRO A 218 -0.34 5.97 8.91
N ILE A 219 -0.07 4.68 8.80
CA ILE A 219 -0.98 3.71 8.18
C ILE A 219 -1.89 3.17 9.29
N PRO A 220 -3.23 3.24 9.14
CA PRO A 220 -4.14 2.66 10.11
C PRO A 220 -3.83 1.17 10.32
N ARG A 221 -3.84 0.72 11.58
CA ARG A 221 -3.73 -0.71 11.88
C ARG A 221 -4.91 -1.44 11.24
N LYS A 222 -4.64 -2.60 10.65
CA LYS A 222 -5.66 -3.43 9.99
C LYS A 222 -6.86 -3.70 10.91
N ASP A 223 -6.62 -3.89 12.21
CA ASP A 223 -7.66 -4.26 13.17
C ASP A 223 -8.63 -3.08 13.37
N VAL A 224 -8.13 -1.84 13.37
CA VAL A 224 -8.97 -0.63 13.45
C VAL A 224 -9.94 -0.52 12.27
N ILE A 225 -9.48 -0.88 11.06
CA ILE A 225 -10.34 -0.87 9.87
C ILE A 225 -11.39 -1.98 9.97
N ILE A 226 -10.95 -3.19 10.31
CA ILE A 226 -11.82 -4.35 10.42
C ILE A 226 -12.89 -4.13 11.51
N ASP A 227 -12.51 -3.63 12.67
CA ASP A 227 -13.42 -3.37 13.79
C ASP A 227 -14.47 -2.32 13.44
N SER A 228 -14.09 -1.29 12.67
CA SER A 228 -15.05 -0.27 12.19
C SER A 228 -16.12 -0.83 11.26
N MET A 229 -15.81 -1.93 10.58
CA MET A 229 -16.69 -2.60 9.63
C MET A 229 -17.48 -3.75 10.24
N ALA A 230 -17.01 -4.32 11.35
CA ALA A 230 -17.62 -5.50 11.97
C ALA A 230 -19.10 -5.28 12.28
N LEU A 231 -19.88 -6.37 12.26
CA LEU A 231 -21.31 -6.40 12.57
C LEU A 231 -22.22 -5.63 11.59
N ASN A 232 -21.67 -5.04 10.53
CA ASN A 232 -22.50 -4.52 9.45
C ASN A 232 -23.07 -5.69 8.62
N PRO A 233 -24.30 -5.57 8.12
CA PRO A 233 -24.96 -6.61 7.33
C PRO A 233 -24.58 -6.63 5.85
N ILE A 234 -24.23 -5.47 5.27
CA ILE A 234 -23.96 -5.32 3.84
C ILE A 234 -22.64 -4.60 3.62
N PHE A 235 -21.85 -5.15 2.69
CA PHE A 235 -20.52 -4.68 2.35
C PHE A 235 -20.31 -4.54 0.85
N SER A 236 -19.46 -3.58 0.47
CA SER A 236 -18.86 -3.50 -0.86
C SER A 236 -17.36 -3.25 -0.74
N ALA A 237 -16.60 -3.70 -1.72
CA ALA A 237 -15.16 -3.47 -1.80
C ALA A 237 -14.81 -2.91 -3.18
N LEU A 238 -14.11 -1.78 -3.22
CA LEU A 238 -13.63 -1.15 -4.45
C LEU A 238 -12.12 -1.28 -4.55
N ASP A 239 -11.62 -1.57 -5.76
CA ASP A 239 -10.19 -1.59 -6.10
C ASP A 239 -9.92 -0.39 -7.01
N LEU A 240 -9.22 0.64 -6.53
CA LEU A 240 -8.90 1.83 -7.31
C LEU A 240 -7.93 1.50 -8.46
N ARG A 241 -8.15 2.09 -9.63
CA ARG A 241 -7.35 1.87 -10.85
C ARG A 241 -6.27 2.91 -11.02
N ASP A 242 -5.09 2.47 -11.45
CA ASP A 242 -3.98 3.29 -11.95
C ASP A 242 -3.74 4.57 -11.15
N GLY A 243 -3.96 4.48 -9.83
CA GLY A 243 -4.03 5.64 -8.95
C GLY A 243 -2.73 6.43 -8.88
N PHE A 244 -1.59 5.78 -9.16
CA PHE A 244 -0.29 6.43 -9.17
C PHE A 244 -0.22 7.57 -10.21
N TYR A 245 -0.66 7.31 -11.45
CA TYR A 245 -0.58 8.31 -12.53
C TYR A 245 -1.61 9.45 -12.39
N GLN A 246 -2.48 9.40 -11.38
CA GLN A 246 -3.49 10.43 -11.10
C GLN A 246 -3.03 11.48 -10.08
N ILE A 247 -1.79 11.36 -9.59
CA ILE A 247 -1.19 12.28 -8.62
C ILE A 247 -0.04 13.01 -9.32
N LEU A 248 0.00 14.33 -9.19
CA LEU A 248 1.07 15.15 -9.75
C LEU A 248 2.38 14.96 -8.99
N MET A 249 3.50 15.09 -9.69
CA MET A 249 4.80 15.30 -9.05
C MET A 249 4.91 16.72 -8.50
N ARG A 250 5.64 16.91 -7.40
CA ARG A 250 6.12 18.23 -6.98
C ARG A 250 7.05 18.78 -8.05
N GLU A 251 6.84 20.02 -8.51
CA GLU A 251 7.54 20.57 -9.68
C GLU A 251 9.08 20.49 -9.56
N SER A 252 9.62 20.76 -8.37
CA SER A 252 11.06 20.68 -8.10
C SER A 252 11.65 19.28 -8.22
N ASP A 253 10.82 18.24 -8.11
CA ASP A 253 11.24 16.85 -8.03
C ASP A 253 11.05 16.10 -9.35
N ILE A 254 10.37 16.71 -10.32
CA ILE A 254 10.16 16.14 -11.65
C ILE A 254 11.48 15.62 -12.27
N PRO A 255 12.60 16.38 -12.24
CA PRO A 255 13.87 15.90 -12.80
C PRO A 255 14.40 14.62 -12.14
N LEU A 256 14.03 14.33 -10.88
CA LEU A 256 14.46 13.11 -10.18
C LEU A 256 13.82 11.85 -10.77
N THR A 257 12.68 12.00 -11.42
CA THR A 257 11.94 10.91 -12.08
C THR A 257 12.46 10.59 -13.47
N ALA A 258 13.58 11.18 -13.89
CA ALA A 258 14.13 10.98 -15.21
C ALA A 258 14.43 9.49 -15.48
N VAL A 259 13.95 9.00 -16.62
CA VAL A 259 14.05 7.63 -17.06
C VAL A 259 14.56 7.55 -18.49
N SER A 260 15.54 6.67 -18.70
CA SER A 260 16.10 6.39 -20.02
C SER A 260 15.33 5.26 -20.70
N THR A 261 15.17 5.35 -22.02
CA THR A 261 14.65 4.27 -22.86
C THR A 261 15.79 3.58 -23.62
N PRO A 262 15.63 2.31 -24.04
CA PRO A 262 16.62 1.63 -24.88
C PRO A 262 16.86 2.31 -26.24
N SER A 263 15.91 3.10 -26.73
CA SER A 263 16.00 3.91 -27.95
C SER A 263 16.86 5.16 -27.78
N GLY A 264 17.37 5.44 -26.57
CA GLY A 264 18.27 6.55 -26.30
C GLY A 264 17.57 7.85 -25.89
N MET A 265 16.26 7.80 -25.61
CA MET A 265 15.51 8.96 -25.12
C MET A 265 15.57 9.05 -23.59
N LEU A 266 15.51 10.28 -23.07
CA LEU A 266 15.39 10.57 -21.64
C LEU A 266 14.08 11.31 -21.40
N TRP A 267 13.21 10.74 -20.58
CA TRP A 267 11.90 11.31 -20.23
C TRP A 267 11.84 11.59 -18.74
N GLU A 268 11.09 12.62 -18.33
CA GLU A 268 10.71 12.87 -16.94
C GLU A 268 9.20 12.85 -16.78
N TRP A 269 8.74 12.46 -15.59
CA TRP A 269 7.34 12.29 -15.27
C TRP A 269 6.77 13.52 -14.58
N LEU A 270 5.64 14.01 -15.08
CA LEU A 270 4.85 15.09 -14.47
C LEU A 270 3.81 14.55 -13.47
N VAL A 271 3.53 13.26 -13.55
CA VAL A 271 2.67 12.50 -12.63
C VAL A 271 3.48 11.45 -11.91
N MET A 272 3.04 10.98 -10.75
CA MET A 272 3.77 10.02 -9.92
C MET A 272 3.91 8.65 -10.63
N PRO A 273 5.10 8.27 -11.11
CA PRO A 273 5.29 6.98 -11.76
C PRO A 273 5.32 5.83 -10.75
N GLN A 274 5.03 4.63 -11.25
CA GLN A 274 5.22 3.41 -10.47
C GLN A 274 6.72 3.14 -10.23
N GLY A 275 7.03 2.58 -9.07
CA GLY A 275 8.39 2.15 -8.71
C GLY A 275 9.14 3.08 -7.75
N LEU A 276 8.63 4.29 -7.52
CA LEU A 276 9.17 5.21 -6.51
C LEU A 276 8.89 4.68 -5.08
N LYS A 277 9.84 4.90 -4.17
CA LYS A 277 9.81 4.39 -2.79
C LYS A 277 8.54 4.75 -2.03
N ASN A 278 8.21 6.03 -2.03
CA ASN A 278 7.13 6.59 -1.22
C ASN A 278 5.79 6.68 -1.98
N ALA A 279 5.73 6.25 -3.25
CA ALA A 279 4.52 6.37 -4.07
C ALA A 279 3.27 5.73 -3.43
N PRO A 280 3.32 4.52 -2.83
CA PRO A 280 2.16 3.96 -2.12
C PRO A 280 1.71 4.79 -0.92
N ALA A 281 2.66 5.41 -0.20
CA ALA A 281 2.36 6.23 0.96
C ALA A 281 1.69 7.55 0.55
N THR A 282 2.17 8.19 -0.52
CA THR A 282 1.54 9.37 -1.12
C THR A 282 0.15 9.03 -1.65
N PHE A 283 -0.01 7.90 -2.34
CA PHE A 283 -1.31 7.47 -2.85
C PHE A 283 -2.33 7.28 -1.72
N ASN A 284 -1.95 6.56 -0.67
CA ASN A 284 -2.80 6.39 0.51
C ASN A 284 -3.16 7.73 1.16
N ARG A 285 -2.18 8.63 1.34
CA ARG A 285 -2.41 9.98 1.88
C ARG A 285 -3.45 10.75 1.05
N CYS A 286 -3.34 10.67 -0.28
CA CYS A 286 -4.27 11.29 -1.21
C CYS A 286 -5.68 10.71 -1.07
N VAL A 287 -5.85 9.39 -1.18
CA VAL A 287 -7.17 8.73 -1.09
C VAL A 287 -7.83 8.99 0.27
N THR A 288 -7.09 8.83 1.37
CA THR A 288 -7.60 9.12 2.72
C THR A 288 -8.00 10.59 2.90
N HIS A 289 -7.28 11.52 2.28
CA HIS A 289 -7.62 12.93 2.31
C HIS A 289 -8.91 13.22 1.52
N LEU A 290 -9.00 12.72 0.29
CA LEU A 290 -10.11 12.98 -0.63
C LEU A 290 -11.41 12.31 -0.18
N LEU A 291 -11.33 11.14 0.45
CA LEU A 291 -12.49 10.38 0.93
C LEU A 291 -12.76 10.57 2.43
N ARG A 292 -12.12 11.57 3.07
CA ARG A 292 -12.20 11.79 4.52
C ARG A 292 -13.64 11.91 5.03
N SER A 293 -14.50 12.60 4.28
CA SER A 293 -15.92 12.81 4.64
C SER A 293 -16.78 11.55 4.55
N ALA A 294 -16.27 10.48 3.93
CA ALA A 294 -16.92 9.18 3.83
C ALA A 294 -16.29 8.12 4.76
N ARG A 295 -15.24 8.48 5.53
CA ARG A 295 -14.44 7.53 6.31
C ARG A 295 -15.26 6.64 7.26
N ASP A 296 -16.34 7.17 7.82
CA ASP A 296 -17.15 6.46 8.82
C ASP A 296 -17.91 5.26 8.25
N PHE A 297 -18.16 5.24 6.93
CA PHE A 297 -18.83 4.14 6.24
C PHE A 297 -18.02 3.57 5.07
N ALA A 298 -16.94 4.23 4.68
CA ALA A 298 -16.08 3.88 3.57
C ALA A 298 -14.58 4.02 3.94
N PRO A 299 -14.07 3.28 4.95
CA PRO A 299 -12.65 3.29 5.27
C PRO A 299 -11.81 2.85 4.05
N SER A 300 -10.71 3.58 3.82
CA SER A 300 -9.75 3.30 2.75
C SER A 300 -8.45 2.72 3.30
N TYR A 301 -7.84 1.84 2.52
CA TYR A 301 -6.52 1.27 2.78
C TYR A 301 -5.76 1.09 1.46
N PHE A 302 -4.84 2.01 1.18
CA PHE A 302 -4.16 2.10 -0.11
C PHE A 302 -5.15 2.14 -1.29
N ASP A 303 -5.13 1.09 -2.13
CA ASP A 303 -5.96 0.96 -3.33
C ASP A 303 -7.37 0.42 -3.03
N ASP A 304 -7.61 -0.11 -1.82
CA ASP A 304 -8.89 -0.69 -1.45
C ASP A 304 -9.75 0.31 -0.68
N VAL A 305 -11.02 0.45 -1.07
CA VAL A 305 -12.04 1.22 -0.32
C VAL A 305 -13.17 0.26 0.06
N PHE A 306 -13.47 0.17 1.34
CA PHE A 306 -14.46 -0.77 1.85
C PHE A 306 -15.71 -0.02 2.30
N ILE A 307 -16.84 -0.25 1.66
CA ILE A 307 -18.12 0.33 2.08
C ILE A 307 -18.83 -0.65 3.00
N HIS A 308 -19.35 -0.16 4.12
CA HIS A 308 -20.24 -0.92 4.99
C HIS A 308 -21.48 -0.09 5.33
N SER A 309 -22.61 -0.77 5.47
CA SER A 309 -23.89 -0.12 5.76
C SER A 309 -24.74 -1.00 6.65
N ARG A 310 -25.53 -0.35 7.51
CA ARG A 310 -26.57 -0.94 8.35
C ARG A 310 -27.83 -0.09 8.27
N ALA A 311 -28.97 -0.66 8.63
CA ALA A 311 -30.23 0.08 8.73
C ALA A 311 -30.14 1.17 9.81
N VAL A 312 -30.54 2.40 9.47
CA VAL A 312 -30.57 3.58 10.35
C VAL A 312 -31.73 4.48 9.89
N ASP A 313 -32.36 5.22 10.80
CA ASP A 313 -33.40 6.22 10.50
C ASP A 313 -34.59 5.70 9.65
N GLY A 314 -35.03 4.46 9.92
CA GLY A 314 -36.15 3.84 9.22
C GLY A 314 -35.84 3.35 7.80
N LYS A 315 -34.60 3.54 7.31
CA LYS A 315 -34.15 3.01 6.02
C LYS A 315 -33.65 1.57 6.17
N SER A 316 -33.99 0.73 5.21
CA SER A 316 -33.45 -0.62 5.10
C SER A 316 -31.93 -0.62 4.87
N GLU A 317 -31.29 -1.76 5.13
CA GLU A 317 -29.85 -1.95 4.91
C GLU A 317 -29.46 -1.66 3.44
N VAL A 318 -30.32 -2.05 2.50
CA VAL A 318 -30.14 -1.84 1.05
C VAL A 318 -30.26 -0.38 0.67
N GLU A 319 -31.23 0.34 1.21
CA GLU A 319 -31.41 1.78 0.96
C GLU A 319 -30.23 2.60 1.50
N MET A 320 -29.79 2.30 2.72
CA MET A 320 -28.60 2.91 3.31
C MET A 320 -27.35 2.62 2.47
N HIS A 321 -27.20 1.39 1.97
CA HIS A 321 -26.05 1.04 1.14
C HIS A 321 -26.07 1.76 -0.22
N LYS A 322 -27.23 1.93 -0.84
CA LYS A 322 -27.38 2.77 -2.04
C LYS A 322 -26.96 4.22 -1.78
N GLU A 323 -27.34 4.78 -0.65
CA GLU A 323 -26.96 6.14 -0.27
C GLU A 323 -25.45 6.28 -0.05
N HIS A 324 -24.84 5.34 0.67
CA HIS A 324 -23.38 5.30 0.86
C HIS A 324 -22.63 5.19 -0.46
N LEU A 325 -23.09 4.33 -1.38
CA LEU A 325 -22.52 4.22 -2.73
C LEU A 325 -22.63 5.54 -3.49
N ARG A 326 -23.79 6.20 -3.51
CA ARG A 326 -23.94 7.50 -4.18
C ARG A 326 -23.02 8.56 -3.60
N ARG A 327 -22.95 8.68 -2.26
CA ARG A 327 -22.07 9.65 -1.57
C ARG A 327 -20.60 9.40 -1.92
N LEU A 328 -20.16 8.14 -1.87
CA LEU A 328 -18.78 7.78 -2.21
C LEU A 328 -18.47 8.02 -3.69
N PHE A 329 -19.34 7.59 -4.60
CA PHE A 329 -19.12 7.75 -6.04
C PHE A 329 -19.19 9.22 -6.47
N ALA A 330 -20.01 10.06 -5.82
CA ALA A 330 -19.98 11.50 -6.04
C ALA A 330 -18.63 12.11 -5.67
N LEU A 331 -18.02 11.70 -4.55
CA LEU A 331 -16.66 12.12 -4.18
C LEU A 331 -15.62 11.62 -5.20
N MET A 332 -15.72 10.35 -5.62
CA MET A 332 -14.83 9.79 -6.62
C MET A 332 -14.93 10.52 -7.95
N ARG A 333 -16.14 10.79 -8.44
CA ARG A 333 -16.40 11.59 -9.65
C ARG A 333 -15.79 12.97 -9.53
N LYS A 334 -16.07 13.68 -8.42
CA LYS A 334 -15.54 15.03 -8.14
C LYS A 334 -14.01 15.06 -8.21
N HIS A 335 -13.35 14.03 -7.69
CA HIS A 335 -11.89 13.98 -7.61
C HIS A 335 -11.25 13.14 -8.72
N LYS A 336 -12.00 12.77 -9.77
CA LYS A 336 -11.54 11.90 -10.86
C LYS A 336 -10.77 10.67 -10.34
N LEU A 337 -11.37 9.95 -9.39
CA LEU A 337 -10.92 8.66 -8.90
C LEU A 337 -11.77 7.57 -9.55
N TYR A 338 -11.13 6.50 -9.99
CA TYR A 338 -11.77 5.46 -10.78
C TYR A 338 -11.53 4.09 -10.14
N ALA A 339 -12.54 3.23 -10.15
CA ALA A 339 -12.45 1.87 -9.62
C ALA A 339 -12.51 0.81 -10.73
N ASN A 340 -11.91 -0.35 -10.45
CA ASN A 340 -11.89 -1.47 -11.35
C ASN A 340 -13.10 -2.36 -11.15
N LEU A 341 -14.14 -2.15 -11.95
CA LEU A 341 -15.38 -2.93 -11.87
C LEU A 341 -15.13 -4.43 -11.72
N LYS A 342 -14.25 -5.01 -12.55
CA LYS A 342 -13.94 -6.45 -12.54
C LYS A 342 -13.39 -6.97 -11.21
N LYS A 343 -12.83 -6.09 -10.37
CA LYS A 343 -12.28 -6.44 -9.07
C LYS A 343 -13.11 -5.90 -7.90
N CYS A 344 -14.18 -5.17 -8.18
CA CYS A 344 -15.08 -4.66 -7.16
C CYS A 344 -16.07 -5.75 -6.72
N ILE A 345 -16.52 -5.65 -5.49
CA ILE A 345 -17.59 -6.48 -4.91
C ILE A 345 -18.68 -5.51 -4.46
N PHE A 346 -19.94 -5.80 -4.80
CA PHE A 346 -21.07 -4.95 -4.45
C PHE A 346 -22.11 -5.71 -3.64
N GLY A 347 -22.45 -5.19 -2.46
CA GLY A 347 -23.62 -5.63 -1.71
C GLY A 347 -23.55 -7.04 -1.12
N ALA A 348 -22.35 -7.52 -0.79
CA ALA A 348 -22.14 -8.85 -0.24
C ALA A 348 -22.34 -8.87 1.29
N SER A 349 -22.71 -10.03 1.82
CA SER A 349 -22.82 -10.26 3.27
C SER A 349 -21.47 -10.46 3.97
N GLU A 350 -20.46 -10.89 3.22
CA GLU A 350 -19.08 -11.00 3.66
C GLU A 350 -18.12 -10.57 2.54
N ILE A 351 -17.02 -9.90 2.88
CA ILE A 351 -15.98 -9.49 1.92
C ILE A 351 -14.57 -9.76 2.43
N PRO A 352 -13.60 -10.01 1.53
CA PRO A 352 -12.19 -10.09 1.90
C PRO A 352 -11.63 -8.70 2.20
N VAL A 353 -11.08 -8.53 3.40
CA VAL A 353 -10.48 -7.29 3.91
C VAL A 353 -9.12 -7.62 4.52
N LEU A 354 -8.04 -7.16 3.91
CA LEU A 354 -6.66 -7.24 4.45
C LEU A 354 -6.19 -8.66 4.87
N GLY A 355 -6.76 -9.70 4.28
CA GLY A 355 -6.44 -11.11 4.59
C GLY A 355 -7.36 -11.79 5.59
N CYS A 356 -8.38 -11.08 6.06
CA CYS A 356 -9.50 -11.64 6.80
C CYS A 356 -10.75 -11.59 5.91
N LEU A 357 -11.74 -12.41 6.22
CA LEU A 357 -13.08 -12.24 5.72
C LEU A 357 -13.91 -11.57 6.81
N VAL A 358 -14.55 -10.46 6.45
CA VAL A 358 -15.36 -9.64 7.36
C VAL A 358 -16.82 -9.79 6.96
N GLY A 359 -17.67 -10.12 7.92
CA GLY A 359 -19.09 -10.29 7.71
C GLY A 359 -19.91 -9.96 8.95
N LYS A 360 -21.22 -10.16 8.87
CA LYS A 360 -22.16 -9.96 9.99
C LYS A 360 -21.79 -10.79 11.22
N ASN A 361 -21.24 -11.99 11.02
CA ASN A 361 -20.87 -12.92 12.08
C ASN A 361 -19.47 -12.65 12.68
N GLY A 362 -18.85 -11.52 12.33
CA GLY A 362 -17.53 -11.13 12.79
C GLY A 362 -16.44 -11.39 11.75
N VAL A 363 -15.23 -11.61 12.25
CA VAL A 363 -13.99 -11.66 11.45
C VAL A 363 -13.44 -13.08 11.46
N ARG A 364 -13.24 -13.66 10.28
CA ARG A 364 -12.60 -14.98 10.14
C ARG A 364 -11.35 -14.91 9.25
N PRO A 365 -10.34 -15.75 9.47
CA PRO A 365 -9.21 -15.84 8.54
C PRO A 365 -9.69 -16.23 7.14
N ASP A 366 -9.07 -15.67 6.11
CA ASP A 366 -9.33 -16.08 4.72
C ASP A 366 -8.98 -17.57 4.54
N PRO A 367 -9.94 -18.44 4.17
CA PRO A 367 -9.70 -19.87 4.01
C PRO A 367 -8.58 -20.19 3.00
N GLY A 368 -8.43 -19.37 1.96
CA GLY A 368 -7.38 -19.52 0.96
C GLY A 368 -5.98 -19.25 1.52
N LYS A 369 -5.85 -18.38 2.54
CA LYS A 369 -4.57 -18.15 3.23
C LYS A 369 -4.25 -19.22 4.26
N VAL A 370 -5.28 -19.75 4.93
CA VAL A 370 -5.10 -20.84 5.92
C VAL A 370 -4.62 -22.11 5.23
N ARG A 371 -5.15 -22.45 4.04
CA ARG A 371 -4.70 -23.60 3.24
C ARG A 371 -3.19 -23.55 2.94
N VAL A 372 -2.66 -22.38 2.59
CA VAL A 372 -1.23 -22.17 2.26
C VAL A 372 -0.30 -22.25 3.49
N ILE A 373 -0.84 -22.27 4.71
CA ILE A 373 -0.06 -22.44 5.96
C ILE A 373 -0.05 -23.91 6.40
N ASN A 374 -1.10 -24.66 6.04
CA ASN A 374 -1.26 -26.06 6.41
C ASN A 374 -0.62 -27.03 5.37
N GLU A 375 -0.19 -26.52 4.21
CA GLU A 375 0.69 -27.18 3.24
C GLU A 375 2.15 -26.75 3.47
#